data_AF-A0A9E3VCU0-F1
#
_entry.id   AF-A0A9E3VCU0-F1
#
_cell.length_a   1.000
_cell.length_b   1.000
_cell.length_c   1.000
_cell.angle_alpha   90.00
_cell.angle_beta   90.00
_cell.angle_gamma   90.00
#
_symmetry.space_group_name_H-M   'P 1'
#
loop_
_entity.id
_entity.type
_entity.pdbx_description
1 polymer ?
#
loop_
_entity_poly.entity_id
_entity_poly.type
_entity_poly.pdbx_seq_one_letter_code
_entity_poly.pdbx_strand_id
1 'polypeptide(L)'
;AVALLSHAAQRPVNPPGLMPVWRKLGPKLLGRPARPALWVEVEPLEVPGPPHDPLNRGPTRTLALRKALVVSARPRGRPSACELTGTEAIGALLRHALRGTALEFIPSGNEAQAIEARLVRLARRCAQSTATRPIAVEAGGSILLGDARGVARYSGAAFARRPRRALCDPEAPDLGAAVTLGHELRCSPAQLECLVWTDVAGQAQLLTTDARGWFFRESVAAGDLEAHLEEAQRLLRTQPASALSVRVAEDVARTTLASAPAPAPTVTLSISGSLPHRLSVELDGERFGGAEALGWDAAASAVLSRWPPLVEGVIRVAAIDVAVNGLAASALERLYVRALVQRKLRTHMRLLSRT
;
A
#
# COMPACT_ATOMS: atom_id res chain seq x y z
N ALA A 1 -9.36 39.81 11.35
CA ALA A 1 -9.10 38.40 11.02
C ALA A 1 -10.01 37.45 11.79
N VAL A 2 -10.01 37.45 13.12
CA VAL A 2 -10.93 36.63 13.96
C VAL A 2 -12.41 36.91 13.62
N ALA A 3 -12.83 38.18 13.55
CA ALA A 3 -14.20 38.54 13.15
C ALA A 3 -14.59 38.07 11.72
N LEU A 4 -13.62 38.00 10.79
CA LEU A 4 -13.85 37.49 9.43
C LEU A 4 -14.11 35.97 9.41
N LEU A 5 -13.54 35.23 10.37
CA LEU A 5 -13.67 33.78 10.53
C LEU A 5 -14.84 33.37 11.41
N SER A 6 -15.18 34.16 12.44
CA SER A 6 -16.35 33.93 13.31
C SER A 6 -17.67 34.03 12.56
N HIS A 7 -17.74 34.79 11.47
CA HIS A 7 -18.89 34.77 10.55
C HIS A 7 -18.80 33.64 9.50
N ALA A 8 -17.68 32.91 9.37
CA ALA A 8 -17.31 32.06 8.23
C ALA A 8 -17.40 30.55 8.42
N ALA A 9 -17.38 30.09 9.67
CA ALA A 9 -17.40 28.68 9.97
C ALA A 9 -18.85 28.19 10.17
N GLN A 10 -19.18 27.00 9.64
CA GLN A 10 -20.47 26.32 9.90
C GLN A 10 -20.64 25.93 11.38
N ARG A 11 -19.56 25.99 12.18
CA ARG A 11 -19.55 26.03 13.64
C ARG A 11 -18.57 27.10 14.11
N PRO A 12 -18.95 28.02 15.01
CA PRO A 12 -18.06 29.09 15.46
C PRO A 12 -16.81 28.49 16.13
N VAL A 13 -15.64 28.84 15.61
CA VAL A 13 -14.37 28.65 16.33
C VAL A 13 -14.37 29.72 17.42
N ASN A 14 -14.76 29.36 18.65
CA ASN A 14 -14.48 30.19 19.82
C ASN A 14 -12.96 30.36 19.88
N PRO A 15 -12.41 31.58 19.93
CA PRO A 15 -10.97 31.78 20.13
C PRO A 15 -10.74 32.02 21.63
N PRO A 16 -10.39 31.01 22.45
CA PRO A 16 -9.99 31.27 23.81
C PRO A 16 -8.54 31.78 23.76
N GLY A 17 -8.37 33.10 23.72
CA GLY A 17 -7.06 33.73 23.55
C GLY A 17 -6.52 33.57 22.12
N LEU A 18 -5.88 34.61 21.60
CA LEU A 18 -5.24 34.57 20.28
C LEU A 18 -4.10 33.54 20.28
N MET A 19 -4.43 32.28 19.96
CA MET A 19 -3.43 31.22 19.78
C MET A 19 -2.32 31.72 18.85
N PRO A 20 -1.03 31.44 19.13
CA PRO A 20 0.12 31.95 18.38
C PRO A 20 -0.01 31.80 16.85
N VAL A 21 -0.69 30.74 16.40
CA VAL A 21 -0.99 30.48 14.98
C VAL A 21 -1.77 31.61 14.30
N TRP A 22 -2.77 32.20 14.95
CA TRP A 22 -3.62 33.23 14.35
C TRP A 22 -2.87 34.56 14.16
N ARG A 23 -1.84 34.83 14.97
CA ARG A 23 -0.95 35.98 14.77
C ARG A 23 -0.15 35.86 13.47
N LYS A 24 0.27 34.63 13.13
CA LYS A 24 0.98 34.33 11.87
C LYS A 24 0.02 34.29 10.67
N LEU A 25 -1.18 33.74 10.85
CA LEU A 25 -2.17 33.60 9.77
C LEU A 25 -2.91 34.88 9.43
N GLY A 26 -3.19 35.73 10.42
CA GLY A 26 -3.98 36.95 10.25
C GLY A 26 -3.52 37.86 9.11
N PRO A 27 -2.23 38.27 9.07
CA PRO A 27 -1.70 39.09 7.98
C PRO A 27 -1.82 38.42 6.61
N LYS A 28 -1.57 37.11 6.52
CA LYS A 28 -1.65 36.34 5.27
C LYS A 28 -3.06 36.28 4.72
N LEU A 29 -4.06 36.10 5.60
CA LEU A 29 -5.47 36.10 5.22
C LEU A 29 -5.96 37.48 4.78
N LEU A 30 -5.50 38.55 5.46
CA LEU A 30 -5.82 39.93 5.07
C LEU A 30 -5.21 40.31 3.72
N GLY A 31 -3.98 39.85 3.45
CA GLY A 31 -3.28 40.10 2.20
C GLY A 31 -3.91 39.44 0.96
N ARG A 32 -4.87 38.52 1.14
CA ARG A 32 -5.55 37.72 0.10
C ARG A 32 -4.57 37.00 -0.86
N PRO A 33 -4.45 35.67 -0.78
CA PRO A 33 -3.44 34.98 -1.57
C PRO A 33 -3.75 35.06 -3.07
N ALA A 34 -2.72 35.29 -3.90
CA ALA A 34 -2.86 35.37 -5.37
C ALA A 34 -3.24 34.03 -6.03
N ARG A 35 -3.01 32.91 -5.34
CA ARG A 35 -3.36 31.55 -5.76
C ARG A 35 -3.99 30.78 -4.59
N PRO A 36 -4.68 29.65 -4.83
CA PRO A 36 -5.17 28.80 -3.74
C PRO A 36 -4.04 28.46 -2.76
N ALA A 37 -4.30 28.64 -1.47
CA ALA A 37 -3.35 28.41 -0.39
C ALA A 37 -3.96 27.53 0.70
N LEU A 38 -3.13 26.70 1.30
CA LEU A 38 -3.44 25.90 2.49
C LEU A 38 -2.35 26.16 3.52
N TRP A 39 -2.75 26.64 4.70
CA TRP A 39 -1.90 26.72 5.86
C TRP A 39 -2.25 25.60 6.82
N VAL A 40 -1.24 24.96 7.38
CA VAL A 40 -1.40 23.83 8.30
C VAL A 40 -0.60 24.11 9.56
N GLU A 41 -1.28 24.29 10.68
CA GLU A 41 -0.61 24.26 11.99
C GLU A 41 -0.18 22.84 12.32
N VAL A 42 1.07 22.69 12.73
CA VAL A 42 1.67 21.40 13.06
C VAL A 42 1.80 21.31 14.58
N GLU A 43 0.89 20.56 15.22
CA GLU A 43 0.96 20.23 16.64
C GLU A 43 1.54 18.83 16.82
N PRO A 44 2.77 18.70 17.38
CA PRO A 44 3.41 17.41 17.55
C PRO A 44 2.66 16.57 18.59
N LEU A 45 2.68 15.26 18.41
CA LEU A 45 2.33 14.28 19.42
C LEU A 45 3.64 13.63 19.89
N GLU A 46 3.95 13.76 21.17
CA GLU A 46 5.06 13.01 21.77
C GLU A 46 4.73 11.52 21.73
N VAL A 47 5.47 10.80 20.89
CA VAL A 47 5.36 9.34 20.79
C VAL A 47 6.74 8.73 21.04
N PRO A 48 6.87 7.86 22.06
CA PRO A 48 8.12 7.18 22.36
C PRO A 48 8.52 6.22 21.23
N GLY A 49 9.82 6.03 21.07
CA GLY A 49 10.40 5.08 20.10
C GLY A 49 11.47 5.70 19.20
N PRO A 50 12.29 4.86 18.55
CA PRO A 50 13.43 5.30 17.76
C PRO A 50 12.99 6.18 16.58
N PRO A 51 13.81 7.18 16.20
CA PRO A 51 13.55 8.00 15.03
C PRO A 51 13.99 7.24 13.77
N HIS A 52 13.04 6.86 12.93
CA HIS A 52 13.35 6.62 11.51
C HIS A 52 12.53 7.53 10.59
N ASP A 53 11.32 7.94 11.01
CA ASP A 53 10.51 8.97 10.35
C ASP A 53 9.95 9.95 11.41
N PRO A 54 10.17 11.28 11.29
CA PRO A 54 9.53 12.26 12.17
C PRO A 54 8.01 12.20 12.15
N LEU A 55 7.41 11.69 11.07
CA LEU A 55 5.96 11.59 10.92
C LEU A 55 5.39 10.29 11.52
N ASN A 56 6.08 9.16 11.37
CA ASN A 56 5.62 7.83 11.82
C ASN A 56 6.55 7.29 12.93
N ARG A 57 6.06 7.27 14.16
CA ARG A 57 6.85 6.95 15.36
C ARG A 57 6.53 5.57 15.92
N GLY A 58 7.56 4.95 16.49
CA GLY A 58 7.45 3.67 17.19
C GLY A 58 7.15 2.46 16.29
N PRO A 59 7.07 1.26 16.89
CA PRO A 59 6.81 0.01 16.16
C PRO A 59 5.39 -0.04 15.57
N THR A 60 4.43 0.63 16.20
CA THR A 60 3.03 0.71 15.75
C THR A 60 2.78 1.78 14.70
N ARG A 61 3.82 2.51 14.27
CA ARG A 61 3.73 3.58 13.26
C ARG A 61 2.71 4.67 13.64
N THR A 62 2.68 5.03 14.92
CA THR A 62 1.78 6.07 15.41
C THR A 62 2.17 7.41 14.80
N LEU A 63 1.18 8.14 14.30
CA LEU A 63 1.41 9.42 13.66
C LEU A 63 1.81 10.47 14.72
N ALA A 64 2.96 11.13 14.53
CA ALA A 64 3.47 12.17 15.43
C ALA A 64 2.74 13.52 15.31
N LEU A 65 1.59 13.54 14.64
CA LEU A 65 0.77 14.73 14.43
C LEU A 65 -0.53 14.52 15.20
N ARG A 66 -0.69 15.23 16.32
CA ARG A 66 -1.87 15.07 17.19
C ARG A 66 -3.13 15.53 16.46
N LYS A 67 -3.11 16.80 16.07
CA LYS A 67 -4.16 17.51 15.36
C LYS A 67 -3.50 18.55 14.47
N ALA A 68 -4.25 19.04 13.49
CA ALA A 68 -3.81 20.17 12.69
C ALA A 68 -4.97 21.12 12.45
N LEU A 69 -4.76 22.40 12.78
CA LEU A 69 -5.61 23.46 12.26
C LEU A 69 -5.25 23.69 10.80
N VAL A 70 -6.18 23.35 9.91
CA VAL A 70 -6.03 23.55 8.47
C VAL A 70 -6.86 24.74 8.05
N VAL A 71 -6.19 25.75 7.48
CA VAL A 71 -6.82 26.97 6.97
C VAL A 71 -6.62 27.03 5.46
N SER A 72 -7.72 27.07 4.71
CA SER A 72 -7.69 27.19 3.26
C SER A 72 -8.19 28.56 2.81
N ALA A 73 -7.58 29.10 1.77
CA ALA A 73 -8.04 30.34 1.13
C ALA A 73 -7.88 30.28 -0.39
N ARG A 74 -8.76 31.00 -1.09
CA ARG A 74 -8.73 31.19 -2.55
C ARG A 74 -8.72 32.69 -2.86
N PRO A 75 -8.19 33.13 -4.02
CA PRO A 75 -7.98 34.56 -4.31
C PRO A 75 -9.21 35.47 -4.19
N ARG A 76 -10.40 34.91 -4.39
CA ARG A 76 -11.69 35.60 -4.25
C ARG A 76 -12.69 34.85 -3.36
N GLY A 77 -12.22 33.80 -2.70
CA GLY A 77 -13.05 32.94 -1.88
C GLY A 77 -12.97 33.32 -0.41
N ARG A 78 -14.01 32.98 0.33
CA ARG A 78 -13.99 33.07 1.78
C ARG A 78 -12.99 32.06 2.35
N PRO A 79 -12.08 32.46 3.27
CA PRO A 79 -11.24 31.51 3.96
C PRO A 79 -12.08 30.54 4.79
N SER A 80 -11.63 29.29 4.87
CA SER A 80 -12.21 28.27 5.74
C SER A 80 -11.16 27.72 6.68
N ALA A 81 -11.54 27.39 7.90
CA ALA A 81 -10.67 26.76 8.89
C ALA A 81 -11.35 25.51 9.45
N CYS A 82 -10.58 24.45 9.64
CA CYS A 82 -11.06 23.20 10.21
C CYS A 82 -9.94 22.54 11.01
N GLU A 83 -10.27 22.02 12.18
CA GLU A 83 -9.37 21.15 12.93
C GLU A 83 -9.51 19.72 12.41
N LEU A 84 -8.39 19.12 12.01
CA LEU A 84 -8.33 17.76 11.49
C LEU A 84 -7.51 16.88 12.42
N THR A 85 -7.85 15.60 12.48
CA THR A 85 -6.92 14.59 13.02
C THR A 85 -5.65 14.55 12.16
N GLY A 86 -4.54 14.06 12.71
CA GLY A 86 -3.30 14.01 11.94
C GLY A 86 -3.43 13.25 10.61
N THR A 87 -4.15 12.12 10.57
CA THR A 87 -4.33 11.36 9.31
C THR A 87 -5.16 12.14 8.28
N GLU A 88 -6.21 12.82 8.73
CA GLU A 88 -7.03 13.69 7.86
C GLU A 88 -6.22 14.88 7.34
N ALA A 89 -5.33 15.44 8.16
CA ALA A 89 -4.43 16.52 7.79
C ALA A 89 -3.45 16.09 6.70
N ILE A 90 -2.84 14.90 6.80
CA ILE A 90 -1.99 14.35 5.72
C ILE A 90 -2.82 14.12 4.46
N GLY A 91 -4.04 13.56 4.59
CA GLY A 91 -4.94 13.40 3.44
C GLY A 91 -5.29 14.74 2.76
N ALA A 92 -5.52 15.80 3.54
CA ALA A 92 -5.77 17.14 3.04
C ALA A 92 -4.53 17.73 2.35
N LEU A 93 -3.35 17.61 2.98
CA LEU A 93 -2.07 18.00 2.40
C LEU A 93 -1.89 17.36 1.02
N LEU A 94 -2.04 16.04 0.90
CA LEU A 94 -1.87 15.34 -0.38
C LEU A 94 -2.83 15.88 -1.43
N ARG A 95 -4.13 15.99 -1.12
CA ARG A 95 -5.14 16.53 -2.05
C ARG A 95 -4.79 17.93 -2.54
N HIS A 96 -4.30 18.79 -1.65
CA HIS A 96 -3.96 20.17 -2.01
C HIS A 96 -2.62 20.27 -2.77
N ALA A 97 -1.61 19.51 -2.36
CA ALA A 97 -0.31 19.43 -3.03
C ALA A 97 -0.47 18.92 -4.48
N LEU A 98 -1.24 17.85 -4.68
CA LEU A 98 -1.50 17.25 -6.00
C LEU A 98 -2.28 18.18 -6.95
N ARG A 99 -2.97 19.19 -6.40
CA ARG A 99 -3.66 20.24 -7.18
C ARG A 99 -2.82 21.50 -7.39
N GLY A 100 -1.55 21.51 -6.95
CA GLY A 100 -0.69 22.69 -7.03
C GLY A 100 -1.12 23.84 -6.11
N THR A 101 -1.87 23.55 -5.04
CA THR A 101 -2.18 24.55 -4.00
C THR A 101 -0.88 24.96 -3.30
N ALA A 102 -0.71 26.25 -3.03
CA ALA A 102 0.42 26.71 -2.23
C ALA A 102 0.27 26.18 -0.79
N LEU A 103 1.24 25.39 -0.35
CA LEU A 103 1.25 24.82 1.01
C LEU A 103 2.24 25.58 1.87
N GLU A 104 1.81 25.91 3.09
CA GLU A 104 2.66 26.46 4.12
C GLU A 104 2.35 25.82 5.47
N PHE A 105 3.39 25.48 6.21
CA PHE A 105 3.28 24.80 7.49
C PHE A 105 3.70 25.76 8.60
N ILE A 106 2.98 25.75 9.72
CA ILE A 106 3.22 26.64 10.84
C ILE A 106 3.50 25.75 12.06
N PRO A 107 4.77 25.61 12.47
CA PRO A 107 5.11 24.82 13.66
C PRO A 107 4.58 25.51 14.92
N SER A 108 3.95 24.74 15.82
CA SER A 108 3.50 25.24 17.12
C SER A 108 4.64 25.41 18.15
N GLY A 109 5.80 24.78 17.89
CA GLY A 109 6.99 24.84 18.74
C GLY A 109 8.22 24.21 18.06
N ASN A 110 9.35 24.12 18.76
CA ASN A 110 10.61 23.59 18.21
C ASN A 110 10.50 22.11 17.80
N GLU A 111 9.79 21.30 18.59
CA GLU A 111 9.56 19.88 18.30
C GLU A 111 8.78 19.65 17.00
N ALA A 112 7.93 20.61 16.62
CA ALA A 112 7.16 20.55 15.39
C ALA A 112 8.00 20.77 14.12
N GLN A 113 9.22 21.33 14.23
CA GLN A 113 10.06 21.67 13.08
C GLN A 113 10.50 20.43 12.29
N ALA A 114 10.77 19.31 12.96
CA ALA A 114 11.13 18.06 12.27
C ALA A 114 9.97 17.51 11.44
N ILE A 115 8.75 17.59 11.98
CA ILE A 115 7.52 17.20 11.28
C ILE A 115 7.26 18.17 10.12
N GLU A 116 7.38 19.47 10.35
CA GLU A 116 7.26 20.49 9.31
C GLU A 116 8.18 20.20 8.11
N ALA A 117 9.48 20.02 8.38
CA ALA A 117 10.46 19.73 7.33
C ALA A 117 10.09 18.47 6.54
N ARG A 118 9.54 17.46 7.23
CA ARG A 118 9.04 16.22 6.61
C ARG A 118 7.82 16.46 5.72
N LEU A 119 6.84 17.23 6.19
CA LEU A 119 5.65 17.60 5.42
C LEU A 119 6.00 18.44 4.17
N VAL A 120 6.99 19.33 4.27
CA VAL A 120 7.51 20.08 3.12
C VAL A 120 8.12 19.16 2.06
N ARG A 121 8.91 18.15 2.47
CA ARG A 121 9.46 17.15 1.54
C ARG A 121 8.35 16.33 0.86
N LEU A 122 7.34 15.91 1.62
CA LEU A 122 6.17 15.21 1.07
C LEU A 122 5.39 16.06 0.06
N ALA A 123 5.13 17.33 0.39
CA ALA A 123 4.47 18.28 -0.50
C ALA A 123 5.25 18.46 -1.82
N ARG A 124 6.58 18.59 -1.75
CA ARG A 124 7.44 18.67 -2.94
C ARG A 124 7.38 17.40 -3.78
N ARG A 125 7.37 16.23 -3.15
CA ARG A 125 7.27 14.93 -3.84
C ARG A 125 5.92 14.75 -4.53
N CYS A 126 4.84 15.30 -3.99
CA CYS A 126 3.53 15.28 -4.65
C CYS A 126 3.56 15.94 -6.03
N ALA A 127 4.40 16.97 -6.24
CA ALA A 127 4.54 17.63 -7.54
C ALA A 127 5.16 16.71 -8.62
N GLN A 128 5.77 15.59 -8.23
CA GLN A 128 6.32 14.58 -9.14
C GLN A 128 5.30 13.47 -9.46
N SER A 129 4.13 13.49 -8.81
CA SER A 129 3.07 12.50 -9.01
C SER A 129 2.38 12.69 -10.36
N THR A 130 1.99 11.59 -10.99
CA THR A 130 1.21 11.60 -12.24
C THR A 130 0.05 10.61 -12.15
N ALA A 131 -0.92 10.68 -13.05
CA ALA A 131 -2.03 9.72 -13.11
C ALA A 131 -1.55 8.26 -13.27
N THR A 132 -0.42 8.05 -13.94
CA THR A 132 0.19 6.73 -14.14
C THR A 132 1.19 6.34 -13.05
N ARG A 133 1.53 7.28 -12.16
CA ARG A 133 2.48 7.08 -11.07
C ARG A 133 2.03 7.91 -9.86
N PRO A 134 0.93 7.49 -9.19
CA PRO A 134 0.42 8.15 -7.98
C PRO A 134 1.46 8.15 -6.86
N ILE A 135 1.40 9.13 -5.96
CA ILE A 135 2.25 9.15 -4.75
C ILE A 135 1.67 8.22 -3.69
N ALA A 136 2.51 7.40 -3.07
CA ALA A 136 2.14 6.58 -1.92
C ALA A 136 2.89 7.08 -0.68
N VAL A 137 2.14 7.43 0.37
CA VAL A 137 2.67 7.96 1.63
C VAL A 137 2.16 7.12 2.78
N GLU A 138 3.04 6.77 3.72
CA GLU A 138 2.66 6.10 4.96
C GLU A 138 2.34 7.16 6.03
N ALA A 139 1.18 7.04 6.67
CA ALA A 139 0.75 7.91 7.75
C ALA A 139 -0.11 7.13 8.74
N GLY A 140 0.38 6.97 9.98
CA GLY A 140 -0.39 6.35 11.05
C GLY A 140 -0.71 4.87 10.78
N GLY A 141 0.27 4.11 10.26
CA GLY A 141 0.11 2.71 9.87
C GLY A 141 -0.81 2.47 8.65
N SER A 142 -1.23 3.54 7.98
CA SER A 142 -2.02 3.47 6.74
C SER A 142 -1.21 3.99 5.56
N ILE A 143 -1.49 3.48 4.37
CA ILE A 143 -0.91 3.98 3.12
C ILE A 143 -1.96 4.82 2.40
N LEU A 144 -1.64 6.09 2.18
CA LEU A 144 -2.40 7.03 1.39
C LEU A 144 -1.85 7.05 -0.03
N LEU A 145 -2.66 6.68 -1.01
CA LEU A 145 -2.34 6.71 -2.44
C LEU A 145 -3.05 7.89 -3.09
N GLY A 146 -2.28 8.86 -3.59
CA GLY A 146 -2.81 10.10 -4.14
C GLY A 146 -2.40 10.35 -5.59
N ASP A 147 -3.36 10.80 -6.40
CA ASP A 147 -3.14 11.38 -7.72
C ASP A 147 -4.03 12.62 -7.94
N ALA A 148 -4.08 13.12 -9.17
CA ALA A 148 -4.93 14.26 -9.53
C ALA A 148 -6.44 14.00 -9.32
N ARG A 149 -6.89 12.73 -9.29
CA ARG A 149 -8.30 12.35 -9.13
C ARG A 149 -8.70 12.31 -7.65
N GLY A 150 -7.78 11.96 -6.75
CA GLY A 150 -8.07 11.96 -5.32
C GLY A 150 -7.03 11.22 -4.49
N VAL A 151 -7.40 10.96 -3.23
CA VAL A 151 -6.58 10.21 -2.27
C VAL A 151 -7.38 9.03 -1.75
N ALA A 152 -6.87 7.82 -1.95
CA ALA A 152 -7.42 6.58 -1.42
C ALA A 152 -6.57 6.08 -0.24
N ARG A 153 -7.21 5.43 0.72
CA ARG A 153 -6.55 4.86 1.92
C ARG A 153 -6.52 3.34 1.84
N TYR A 154 -5.39 2.76 2.22
CA TYR A 154 -5.15 1.32 2.31
C TYR A 154 -4.48 0.99 3.64
N SER A 155 -4.67 -0.23 4.14
CA SER A 155 -3.73 -0.77 5.13
C SER A 155 -2.41 -1.12 4.44
N GLY A 156 -1.31 -1.21 5.22
CA GLY A 156 0.00 -1.65 4.72
C GLY A 156 -0.10 -2.93 3.89
N ALA A 157 -0.74 -3.95 4.45
CA ALA A 157 -0.97 -5.24 3.78
C ALA A 157 -1.86 -5.12 2.54
N ALA A 158 -2.91 -4.30 2.55
CA ALA A 158 -3.83 -4.18 1.41
C ALA A 158 -3.23 -3.41 0.23
N PHE A 159 -2.26 -2.52 0.49
CA PHE A 159 -1.67 -1.68 -0.54
C PHE A 159 -0.97 -2.53 -1.61
N ALA A 160 0.04 -3.31 -1.25
CA ALA A 160 0.86 -4.05 -2.22
C ALA A 160 0.31 -5.45 -2.58
N ARG A 161 -0.90 -5.81 -2.11
CA ARG A 161 -1.58 -7.09 -2.42
C ARG A 161 -2.05 -7.26 -3.87
N ARG A 162 -1.91 -6.23 -4.69
CA ARG A 162 -2.14 -6.24 -6.13
C ARG A 162 -0.98 -5.49 -6.80
N PRO A 163 -0.64 -5.80 -8.06
CA PRO A 163 0.34 -5.04 -8.81
C PRO A 163 -0.01 -3.55 -8.77
N ARG A 164 0.98 -2.72 -8.40
CA ARG A 164 0.85 -1.27 -8.39
C ARG A 164 2.08 -0.62 -8.96
N ARG A 165 1.87 0.57 -9.52
CA ARG A 165 2.91 1.53 -9.83
C ARG A 165 2.67 2.77 -8.99
N ALA A 166 3.66 3.19 -8.22
CA ALA A 166 3.55 4.35 -7.36
C ALA A 166 4.91 5.04 -7.16
N LEU A 167 4.88 6.33 -6.92
CA LEU A 167 5.99 7.08 -6.34
C LEU A 167 5.89 6.94 -4.83
N CYS A 168 6.51 5.90 -4.29
CA CYS A 168 6.50 5.70 -2.84
C CYS A 168 7.40 6.70 -2.14
N ASP A 169 7.01 7.02 -0.92
CA ASP A 169 7.77 7.83 0.02
C ASP A 169 8.98 7.06 0.57
N PRO A 170 10.22 7.52 0.35
CA PRO A 170 11.43 6.76 0.69
C PRO A 170 11.75 6.80 2.18
N GLU A 171 11.23 7.80 2.90
CA GLU A 171 11.42 7.97 4.34
C GLU A 171 10.34 7.24 5.15
N ALA A 172 9.30 6.71 4.49
CA ALA A 172 8.29 5.91 5.15
C ALA A 172 8.86 4.52 5.51
N PRO A 173 8.66 3.99 6.72
CA PRO A 173 9.28 2.73 7.13
C PRO A 173 8.92 1.52 6.24
N ASP A 174 7.64 1.31 5.93
CA ASP A 174 7.20 0.12 5.21
C ASP A 174 7.29 0.30 3.70
N LEU A 175 7.03 1.53 3.22
CA LEU A 175 7.15 1.89 1.80
C LEU A 175 8.61 2.09 1.39
N GLY A 176 9.40 2.76 2.21
CA GLY A 176 10.79 3.10 1.98
C GLY A 176 11.70 1.88 1.99
N ALA A 177 11.47 0.90 2.86
CA ALA A 177 12.16 -0.38 2.78
C ALA A 177 11.86 -1.10 1.45
N ALA A 178 10.58 -1.23 1.09
CA ALA A 178 10.17 -1.85 -0.17
C ALA A 178 10.73 -1.12 -1.40
N VAL A 179 10.84 0.20 -1.36
CA VAL A 179 11.22 1.02 -2.51
C VAL A 179 12.71 1.27 -2.60
N THR A 180 13.42 1.38 -1.49
CA THR A 180 14.88 1.47 -1.47
C THR A 180 15.49 0.15 -1.92
N LEU A 181 15.00 -0.96 -1.37
CA LEU A 181 15.43 -2.29 -1.80
C LEU A 181 14.97 -2.60 -3.23
N GLY A 182 13.85 -2.02 -3.69
CA GLY A 182 13.36 -2.09 -5.07
C GLY A 182 14.07 -1.17 -6.07
N HIS A 183 14.68 -0.06 -5.64
CA HIS A 183 15.42 0.87 -6.51
C HIS A 183 16.82 0.38 -6.84
N GLU A 184 17.40 -0.48 -5.99
CA GLU A 184 18.63 -1.22 -6.32
C GLU A 184 18.41 -2.27 -7.42
N LEU A 185 17.16 -2.64 -7.68
CA LEU A 185 16.77 -3.64 -8.67
C LEU A 185 16.74 -3.00 -10.06
N ARG A 186 17.75 -3.31 -10.88
CA ARG A 186 17.80 -2.90 -12.29
C ARG A 186 17.19 -4.00 -13.15
N CYS A 187 15.86 -3.97 -13.26
CA CYS A 187 15.17 -5.02 -14.00
C CYS A 187 15.41 -4.88 -15.51
N SER A 188 15.92 -5.96 -16.11
CA SER A 188 15.84 -6.15 -17.56
C SER A 188 14.37 -6.31 -17.97
N PRO A 189 13.96 -5.86 -19.18
CA PRO A 189 12.59 -6.06 -19.68
C PRO A 189 12.11 -7.52 -19.66
N ALA A 190 13.04 -8.48 -19.69
CA ALA A 190 12.77 -9.91 -19.68
C ALA A 190 12.85 -10.57 -18.28
N GLN A 191 12.95 -9.78 -17.22
CA GLN A 191 13.24 -10.27 -15.87
C GLN A 191 12.36 -9.59 -14.83
N LEU A 192 11.83 -10.41 -13.92
CA LEU A 192 11.30 -9.97 -12.64
C LEU A 192 12.39 -10.07 -11.59
N GLU A 193 12.43 -9.09 -10.70
CA GLU A 193 13.28 -9.15 -9.51
C GLU A 193 12.40 -9.31 -8.28
N CYS A 194 12.74 -10.28 -7.44
CA CYS A 194 12.04 -10.57 -6.21
C CYS A 194 13.00 -10.43 -5.04
N LEU A 195 12.69 -9.51 -4.14
CA LEU A 195 13.37 -9.39 -2.87
C LEU A 195 12.58 -10.15 -1.79
N VAL A 196 13.29 -10.92 -0.97
CA VAL A 196 12.73 -11.63 0.17
C VAL A 196 13.34 -11.13 1.48
N TRP A 197 12.51 -10.82 2.47
CA TRP A 197 12.90 -10.48 3.85
C TRP A 197 11.93 -11.10 4.86
N THR A 198 12.29 -11.16 6.13
CA THR A 198 11.38 -11.67 7.19
C THR A 198 10.73 -10.49 7.91
N ASP A 199 9.44 -10.58 8.20
CA ASP A 199 8.77 -9.58 9.04
C ASP A 199 8.85 -9.91 10.54
N VAL A 200 8.35 -9.00 11.38
CA VAL A 200 8.33 -9.17 12.84
C VAL A 200 7.53 -10.38 13.32
N ALA A 201 6.66 -10.95 12.48
CA ALA A 201 5.86 -12.13 12.77
C ALA A 201 6.52 -13.43 12.25
N GLY A 202 7.74 -13.35 11.72
CA GLY A 202 8.45 -14.50 11.17
C GLY A 202 7.93 -14.96 9.81
N GLN A 203 7.11 -14.16 9.12
CA GLN A 203 6.65 -14.47 7.77
C GLN A 203 7.66 -13.96 6.75
N ALA A 204 7.90 -14.75 5.70
CA ALA A 204 8.65 -14.30 4.54
C ALA A 204 7.80 -13.33 3.72
N GLN A 205 8.35 -12.16 3.46
CA GLN A 205 7.76 -11.10 2.65
C GLN A 205 8.50 -11.06 1.32
N LEU A 206 7.75 -11.17 0.22
CA LEU A 206 8.30 -11.18 -1.13
C LEU A 206 7.81 -9.93 -1.85
N LEU A 207 8.73 -9.06 -2.28
CA LEU A 207 8.42 -7.93 -3.16
C LEU A 207 8.96 -8.22 -4.55
N THR A 208 8.06 -8.45 -5.49
CA THR A 208 8.41 -8.65 -6.89
C THR A 208 8.20 -7.37 -7.68
N THR A 209 9.17 -6.99 -8.51
CA THR A 209 9.14 -5.82 -9.38
C THR A 209 9.40 -6.19 -10.85
N ASP A 210 8.90 -5.35 -11.77
CA ASP A 210 9.21 -5.44 -13.20
C ASP A 210 9.93 -4.19 -13.72
N ALA A 211 10.49 -4.26 -14.94
CA ALA A 211 11.20 -3.14 -15.57
C ALA A 211 10.33 -1.91 -15.85
N ARG A 212 9.00 -2.03 -15.78
CA ARG A 212 8.04 -0.93 -15.96
C ARG A 212 7.80 -0.18 -14.64
N GLY A 213 8.36 -0.67 -13.53
CA GLY A 213 8.22 -0.13 -12.18
C GLY A 213 6.90 -0.52 -11.52
N TRP A 214 6.25 -1.59 -11.98
CA TRP A 214 5.19 -2.23 -11.23
C TRP A 214 5.79 -3.11 -10.15
N PHE A 215 5.12 -3.17 -9.01
CA PHE A 215 5.50 -4.01 -7.90
C PHE A 215 4.29 -4.70 -7.27
N PHE A 216 4.54 -5.86 -6.69
CA PHE A 216 3.55 -6.70 -6.03
C PHE A 216 4.20 -7.36 -4.81
N ARG A 217 3.49 -7.38 -3.67
CA ARG A 217 3.98 -7.98 -2.43
C ARG A 217 3.12 -9.16 -2.00
N GLU A 218 3.81 -10.25 -1.66
CA GLU A 218 3.25 -11.46 -1.07
C GLU A 218 3.82 -11.70 0.34
N SER A 219 3.08 -12.48 1.12
CA SER A 219 3.48 -12.97 2.44
C SER A 219 3.30 -14.47 2.45
N VAL A 220 4.35 -15.20 2.82
CA VAL A 220 4.42 -16.66 2.80
C VAL A 220 5.03 -17.12 4.12
N ALA A 221 4.61 -18.28 4.62
CA ALA A 221 5.26 -18.88 5.79
C ALA A 221 6.73 -19.18 5.45
N ALA A 222 7.65 -18.93 6.37
CA ALA A 222 9.09 -19.10 6.09
C ALA A 222 9.42 -20.53 5.60
N GLY A 223 8.77 -21.57 6.17
CA GLY A 223 8.95 -22.96 5.74
C GLY A 223 8.41 -23.29 4.35
N ASP A 224 7.50 -22.47 3.80
CA ASP A 224 6.93 -22.66 2.46
C ASP A 224 7.68 -21.85 1.38
N LEU A 225 8.67 -21.04 1.78
CA LEU A 225 9.28 -20.06 0.88
C LEU A 225 9.92 -20.71 -0.35
N GLU A 226 10.73 -21.75 -0.16
CA GLU A 226 11.45 -22.42 -1.25
C GLU A 226 10.47 -23.02 -2.26
N ALA A 227 9.54 -23.84 -1.76
CA ALA A 227 8.42 -24.37 -2.52
C ALA A 227 7.63 -23.28 -3.28
N HIS A 228 7.40 -22.13 -2.66
CA HIS A 228 6.68 -21.02 -3.27
C HIS A 228 7.48 -20.36 -4.42
N LEU A 229 8.79 -20.21 -4.25
CA LEU A 229 9.70 -19.66 -5.26
C LEU A 229 9.88 -20.61 -6.45
N GLU A 230 10.01 -21.91 -6.21
CA GLU A 230 10.06 -22.92 -7.27
C GLU A 230 8.80 -22.90 -8.14
N GLU A 231 7.63 -22.81 -7.51
CA GLU A 231 6.37 -22.68 -8.22
C GLU A 231 6.30 -21.37 -9.02
N ALA A 232 6.74 -20.24 -8.45
CA ALA A 232 6.81 -18.97 -9.16
C ALA A 232 7.69 -19.09 -10.41
N GLN A 233 8.90 -19.65 -10.27
CA GLN A 233 9.83 -19.86 -11.38
C GLN A 233 9.24 -20.78 -12.45
N ARG A 234 8.62 -21.90 -12.06
CA ARG A 234 7.99 -22.84 -12.99
C ARG A 234 6.88 -22.17 -13.81
N LEU A 235 6.03 -21.37 -13.17
CA LEU A 235 4.96 -20.64 -13.86
C LEU A 235 5.54 -19.64 -14.88
N LEU A 236 6.65 -18.98 -14.55
CA LEU A 236 7.27 -18.00 -15.42
C LEU A 236 8.05 -18.62 -16.58
N ARG A 237 8.64 -19.81 -16.41
CA ARG A 237 9.33 -20.55 -17.49
C ARG A 237 8.44 -20.91 -18.68
N THR A 238 7.12 -20.97 -18.48
CA THR A 238 6.16 -21.20 -19.56
C THR A 238 5.96 -19.99 -20.48
N GLN A 239 6.62 -18.86 -20.19
CA GLN A 239 6.56 -17.64 -20.98
C GLN A 239 7.90 -17.36 -21.67
N PRO A 240 7.89 -16.87 -22.93
CA PRO A 240 9.08 -16.34 -23.54
C PRO A 240 9.53 -15.08 -22.77
N ALA A 241 10.83 -15.01 -22.46
CA ALA A 241 11.49 -13.83 -21.86
C ALA A 241 10.98 -13.42 -20.46
N SER A 242 10.75 -14.38 -19.56
CA SER A 242 10.46 -14.07 -18.14
C SER A 242 11.30 -14.94 -17.20
N ALA A 243 12.38 -14.37 -16.69
CA ALA A 243 13.16 -14.96 -15.59
C ALA A 243 12.78 -14.31 -14.25
N LEU A 244 12.91 -15.05 -13.15
CA LEU A 244 12.79 -14.52 -11.79
C LEU A 244 14.16 -14.55 -11.13
N SER A 245 14.71 -13.37 -10.82
CA SER A 245 15.89 -13.26 -9.97
C SER A 245 15.46 -13.00 -8.54
N VAL A 246 16.03 -13.76 -7.60
CA VAL A 246 15.65 -13.70 -6.19
C VAL A 246 16.83 -13.19 -5.38
N ARG A 247 16.64 -12.09 -4.64
CA ARG A 247 17.57 -11.59 -3.63
C ARG A 247 16.98 -11.87 -2.26
N VAL A 248 17.72 -12.56 -1.41
CA VAL A 248 17.28 -12.93 -0.06
C VAL A 248 18.07 -12.11 0.95
N ALA A 249 17.37 -11.39 1.82
CA ALA A 249 17.98 -10.67 2.92
C ALA A 249 18.61 -11.66 3.93
N GLU A 250 19.69 -11.23 4.58
CA GLU A 250 20.56 -12.09 5.41
C GLU A 250 19.82 -12.72 6.62
N ASP A 251 18.76 -12.08 7.09
CA ASP A 251 17.91 -12.54 8.18
C ASP A 251 17.02 -13.74 7.78
N VAL A 252 16.54 -13.77 6.54
CA VAL A 252 15.70 -14.87 6.00
C VAL A 252 16.48 -16.16 5.88
N ALA A 253 17.71 -16.10 5.37
CA ALA A 253 18.54 -17.27 5.10
C ALA A 253 18.73 -18.14 6.36
N ARG A 254 18.77 -17.51 7.54
CA ARG A 254 18.89 -18.20 8.83
C ARG A 254 17.59 -18.90 9.27
N THR A 255 16.43 -18.35 8.91
CA THR A 255 15.12 -18.89 9.33
C THR A 255 14.63 -20.03 8.43
N THR A 256 14.95 -19.98 7.13
CA THR A 256 14.51 -20.99 6.15
C THR A 256 15.28 -22.31 6.24
N LEU A 257 16.52 -22.29 6.76
CA LEU A 257 17.37 -23.47 6.91
C LEU A 257 16.93 -24.43 8.04
N ALA A 258 15.93 -24.08 8.84
CA ALA A 258 15.60 -24.83 10.06
C ALA A 258 14.51 -25.89 9.89
N SER A 259 13.77 -25.95 8.77
CA SER A 259 12.72 -26.97 8.57
C SER A 259 12.39 -27.18 7.11
N ALA A 260 12.77 -28.34 6.57
CA ALA A 260 12.14 -28.84 5.35
C ALA A 260 10.67 -29.19 5.71
N PRO A 261 9.67 -28.62 5.02
CA PRO A 261 8.29 -28.95 5.30
C PRO A 261 8.05 -30.44 5.04
N ALA A 262 7.28 -31.09 5.92
CA ALA A 262 6.83 -32.45 5.68
C ALA A 262 6.03 -32.52 4.36
N PRO A 263 6.11 -33.63 3.61
CA PRO A 263 5.37 -33.76 2.37
C PRO A 263 3.86 -33.63 2.63
N ALA A 264 3.27 -32.53 2.17
CA ALA A 264 1.85 -32.25 2.32
C ALA A 264 1.08 -32.69 1.07
N PRO A 265 -0.16 -33.20 1.22
CA PRO A 265 -0.99 -33.59 0.10
C PRO A 265 -1.19 -32.39 -0.83
N THR A 266 -0.91 -32.58 -2.11
CA THR A 266 -0.87 -31.49 -3.08
C THR A 266 -2.02 -31.59 -4.06
N VAL A 267 -2.78 -30.50 -4.19
CA VAL A 267 -3.81 -30.34 -5.22
C VAL A 267 -3.31 -29.36 -6.26
N THR A 268 -3.31 -29.78 -7.53
CA THR A 268 -2.83 -28.97 -8.64
C THR A 268 -4.01 -28.44 -9.45
N LEU A 269 -4.03 -27.15 -9.77
CA LEU A 269 -5.07 -26.51 -10.55
C LEU A 269 -4.50 -25.67 -11.71
N SER A 270 -5.31 -25.43 -12.72
CA SER A 270 -5.03 -24.45 -13.78
C SER A 270 -5.95 -23.25 -13.63
N ILE A 271 -5.47 -22.05 -13.96
CA ILE A 271 -6.26 -20.81 -13.87
C ILE A 271 -6.49 -20.27 -15.27
N SER A 272 -7.71 -19.85 -15.58
CA SER A 272 -8.02 -19.15 -16.82
C SER A 272 -8.97 -17.96 -16.63
N GLY A 273 -9.07 -17.11 -17.65
CA GLY A 273 -10.11 -16.08 -17.77
C GLY A 273 -9.58 -14.65 -17.90
N SER A 274 -10.27 -13.68 -17.30
CA SER A 274 -9.88 -12.27 -17.38
C SER A 274 -10.02 -11.51 -16.07
N LEU A 275 -9.01 -10.70 -15.77
CA LEU A 275 -9.03 -9.77 -14.64
C LEU A 275 -9.87 -8.51 -14.99
N PRO A 276 -10.54 -7.90 -14.00
CA PRO A 276 -10.50 -8.24 -12.56
C PRO A 276 -11.58 -9.22 -12.06
N HIS A 277 -12.55 -9.63 -12.90
CA HIS A 277 -13.79 -10.26 -12.39
C HIS A 277 -14.08 -11.68 -12.87
N ARG A 278 -13.46 -12.15 -13.95
CA ARG A 278 -13.82 -13.43 -14.60
C ARG A 278 -12.67 -14.42 -14.52
N LEU A 279 -12.30 -14.81 -13.31
CA LEU A 279 -11.32 -15.88 -13.11
C LEU A 279 -12.06 -17.21 -12.87
N SER A 280 -11.53 -18.26 -13.48
CA SER A 280 -11.96 -19.64 -13.30
C SER A 280 -10.73 -20.51 -12.97
N VAL A 281 -10.97 -21.56 -12.18
CA VAL A 281 -10.00 -22.60 -11.88
C VAL A 281 -10.50 -23.92 -12.46
N GLU A 282 -9.58 -24.68 -13.03
CA GLU A 282 -9.84 -26.02 -13.54
C GLU A 282 -9.12 -27.04 -12.66
N LEU A 283 -9.86 -28.06 -12.25
CA LEU A 283 -9.41 -29.09 -11.32
C LEU A 283 -10.04 -30.43 -11.73
N ASP A 284 -9.19 -31.36 -12.18
CA ASP A 284 -9.56 -32.66 -12.77
C ASP A 284 -10.62 -32.55 -13.90
N GLY A 285 -10.48 -31.53 -14.76
CA GLY A 285 -11.37 -31.29 -15.90
C GLY A 285 -12.66 -30.54 -15.56
N GLU A 286 -12.95 -30.32 -14.28
CA GLU A 286 -14.09 -29.50 -13.85
C GLU A 286 -13.68 -28.04 -13.67
N ARG A 287 -14.58 -27.12 -14.05
CA ARG A 287 -14.36 -25.67 -13.98
C ARG A 287 -15.21 -25.02 -12.91
N PHE A 288 -14.57 -24.16 -12.14
CA PHE A 288 -15.17 -23.42 -11.04
C PHE A 288 -14.76 -21.96 -11.11
N GLY A 289 -15.59 -21.02 -10.64
CA GLY A 289 -15.14 -19.64 -10.49
C GLY A 289 -16.22 -18.58 -10.63
N GLY A 290 -15.79 -17.37 -11.00
CA GLY A 290 -16.66 -16.19 -11.01
C GLY A 290 -17.63 -16.11 -12.18
N ALA A 291 -17.39 -16.89 -13.23
CA ALA A 291 -18.19 -16.92 -14.45
C ALA A 291 -18.71 -18.33 -14.80
N GLU A 292 -18.42 -19.33 -13.96
CA GLU A 292 -18.79 -20.73 -14.19
C GLU A 292 -20.09 -21.07 -13.46
N ALA A 293 -20.73 -22.17 -13.86
CA ALA A 293 -21.91 -22.70 -13.17
C ALA A 293 -21.59 -23.11 -11.72
N LEU A 294 -20.37 -23.60 -11.48
CA LEU A 294 -19.87 -23.93 -10.15
C LEU A 294 -19.08 -22.76 -9.56
N GLY A 295 -19.48 -22.33 -8.37
CA GLY A 295 -18.88 -21.20 -7.66
C GLY A 295 -17.53 -21.49 -7.00
N TRP A 296 -17.00 -20.48 -6.31
CA TRP A 296 -15.72 -20.58 -5.57
C TRP A 296 -15.82 -21.42 -4.30
N ASP A 297 -17.00 -21.51 -3.72
CA ASP A 297 -17.37 -22.42 -2.63
C ASP A 297 -17.30 -23.88 -3.08
N ALA A 298 -17.86 -24.20 -4.25
CA ALA A 298 -17.74 -25.52 -4.87
C ALA A 298 -16.28 -25.87 -5.18
N ALA A 299 -15.50 -24.92 -5.70
CA ALA A 299 -14.06 -25.10 -5.91
C ALA A 299 -13.33 -25.46 -4.61
N ALA A 300 -13.61 -24.71 -3.53
CA ALA A 300 -13.01 -24.95 -2.22
C ALA A 300 -13.41 -26.31 -1.63
N SER A 301 -14.67 -26.71 -1.78
CA SER A 301 -15.15 -28.04 -1.37
C SER A 301 -14.43 -29.15 -2.14
N ALA A 302 -14.29 -29.00 -3.47
CA ALA A 302 -13.57 -29.94 -4.31
C ALA A 302 -12.08 -30.04 -3.94
N VAL A 303 -11.42 -28.94 -3.56
CA VAL A 303 -10.05 -28.99 -3.05
C VAL A 303 -9.99 -29.75 -1.72
N LEU A 304 -10.89 -29.44 -0.78
CA LEU A 304 -10.92 -30.08 0.55
C LEU A 304 -11.19 -31.58 0.46
N SER A 305 -12.05 -32.03 -0.46
CA SER A 305 -12.36 -33.47 -0.62
C SER A 305 -11.16 -34.31 -1.10
N ARG A 306 -10.12 -33.66 -1.64
CA ARG A 306 -8.88 -34.32 -2.08
C ARG A 306 -7.83 -34.41 -0.98
N TRP A 307 -8.04 -33.75 0.15
CA TRP A 307 -7.14 -33.84 1.29
C TRP A 307 -7.62 -34.89 2.29
N PRO A 308 -6.70 -35.67 2.90
CA PRO A 308 -7.05 -36.51 4.04
C PRO A 308 -7.73 -35.66 5.13
N PRO A 309 -8.71 -36.22 5.87
CA PRO A 309 -9.35 -35.51 6.97
C PRO A 309 -8.32 -34.98 7.98
N LEU A 310 -8.52 -33.74 8.44
CA LEU A 310 -7.65 -33.06 9.41
C LEU A 310 -6.22 -32.74 8.93
N VAL A 311 -5.90 -32.97 7.64
CA VAL A 311 -4.61 -32.61 7.05
C VAL A 311 -4.77 -31.39 6.15
N GLU A 312 -4.02 -30.32 6.45
CA GLU A 312 -3.94 -29.18 5.54
C GLU A 312 -2.96 -29.50 4.40
N GLY A 313 -3.45 -29.43 3.17
CA GLY A 313 -2.63 -29.66 1.97
C GLY A 313 -2.14 -28.38 1.32
N VAL A 314 -1.41 -28.55 0.23
CA VAL A 314 -0.84 -27.46 -0.58
C VAL A 314 -1.62 -27.34 -1.88
N ILE A 315 -1.99 -26.10 -2.24
CA ILE A 315 -2.59 -25.78 -3.53
C ILE A 315 -1.49 -25.28 -4.47
N ARG A 316 -1.24 -26.02 -5.54
CA ARG A 316 -0.28 -25.66 -6.61
C ARG A 316 -1.01 -25.22 -7.86
N VAL A 317 -0.42 -24.26 -8.57
CA VAL A 317 -0.90 -23.82 -9.88
C VAL A 317 -0.01 -24.42 -10.97
N ALA A 318 -0.61 -25.22 -11.86
CA ALA A 318 0.06 -25.80 -13.02
C ALA A 318 0.28 -24.75 -14.12
N ALA A 319 -0.79 -24.06 -14.49
CA ALA A 319 -0.81 -23.12 -15.61
C ALA A 319 -1.71 -21.92 -15.31
N ILE A 320 -1.42 -20.80 -15.99
CA ILE A 320 -2.24 -19.59 -15.94
C ILE A 320 -2.46 -19.13 -17.37
N ASP A 321 -3.70 -18.98 -17.80
CA ASP A 321 -4.08 -18.40 -19.07
C ASP A 321 -5.09 -17.27 -18.85
N VAL A 322 -4.56 -16.09 -18.51
CA VAL A 322 -5.39 -14.95 -18.09
C VAL A 322 -5.08 -13.73 -18.94
N ALA A 323 -6.14 -13.02 -19.30
CA ALA A 323 -6.07 -11.71 -19.93
C ALA A 323 -6.31 -10.56 -18.93
N VAL A 324 -5.58 -9.46 -19.10
CA VAL A 324 -5.75 -8.20 -18.37
C VAL A 324 -6.08 -7.12 -19.40
N ASN A 325 -7.28 -6.54 -19.31
CA ASN A 325 -7.79 -5.57 -20.28
C ASN A 325 -7.70 -6.06 -21.74
N GLY A 326 -7.95 -7.36 -21.97
CA GLY A 326 -7.92 -7.99 -23.29
C GLY A 326 -6.53 -8.38 -23.81
N LEU A 327 -5.46 -8.10 -23.06
CA LEU A 327 -4.09 -8.50 -23.40
C LEU A 327 -3.64 -9.67 -22.52
N ALA A 328 -2.72 -10.50 -23.02
CA ALA A 328 -2.13 -11.57 -22.20
C ALA A 328 -1.48 -10.98 -20.93
N ALA A 329 -1.75 -11.59 -19.77
CA ALA A 329 -1.20 -11.14 -18.50
C ALA A 329 0.34 -11.17 -18.51
N SER A 330 0.96 -10.11 -17.99
CA SER A 330 2.40 -10.06 -17.78
C SER A 330 2.86 -11.07 -16.73
N ALA A 331 4.16 -11.33 -16.68
CA ALA A 331 4.78 -12.17 -15.66
C ALA A 331 4.36 -11.79 -14.22
N LEU A 332 4.40 -10.49 -13.89
CA LEU A 332 4.00 -9.98 -12.57
C LEU A 332 2.49 -10.18 -12.32
N GLU A 333 1.66 -9.98 -13.34
CA GLU A 333 0.21 -10.18 -13.25
C GLU A 333 -0.15 -11.65 -13.04
N ARG A 334 0.61 -12.58 -13.63
CA ARG A 334 0.44 -14.03 -13.42
C ARG A 334 0.76 -14.44 -11.98
N LEU A 335 1.86 -13.94 -11.40
CA LEU A 335 2.17 -14.16 -9.98
C LEU A 335 1.05 -13.62 -9.08
N TYR A 336 0.52 -12.44 -9.41
CA TYR A 336 -0.63 -11.88 -8.73
C TYR A 336 -1.90 -12.74 -8.85
N VAL A 337 -2.22 -13.23 -10.05
CA VAL A 337 -3.38 -14.10 -10.30
C VAL A 337 -3.28 -15.38 -9.46
N ARG A 338 -2.11 -16.03 -9.45
CA ARG A 338 -1.84 -17.19 -8.58
C ARG A 338 -2.19 -16.86 -7.12
N ALA A 339 -1.60 -15.79 -6.59
CA ALA A 339 -1.79 -15.39 -5.20
C ALA A 339 -3.25 -15.03 -4.88
N LEU A 340 -3.94 -14.38 -5.82
CA LEU A 340 -5.35 -14.01 -5.71
C LEU A 340 -6.24 -15.24 -5.62
N VAL A 341 -6.05 -16.23 -6.51
CA VAL A 341 -6.81 -17.48 -6.54
C VAL A 341 -6.56 -18.30 -5.28
N GLN A 342 -5.29 -18.50 -4.90
CA GLN A 342 -4.95 -19.23 -3.67
C GLN A 342 -5.57 -18.58 -2.43
N ARG A 343 -5.53 -17.24 -2.32
CA ARG A 343 -6.19 -16.51 -1.22
C ARG A 343 -7.70 -16.72 -1.24
N LYS A 344 -8.34 -16.65 -2.41
CA LYS A 344 -9.78 -16.82 -2.54
C LYS A 344 -10.22 -18.22 -2.12
N LEU A 345 -9.55 -19.26 -2.61
CA LEU A 345 -9.80 -20.65 -2.21
C LEU A 345 -9.61 -20.82 -0.71
N ARG A 346 -8.49 -20.39 -0.13
CA ARG A 346 -8.24 -20.45 1.32
C ARG A 346 -9.32 -19.73 2.13
N THR A 347 -9.83 -18.59 1.67
CA THR A 347 -10.95 -17.90 2.33
C THR A 347 -12.20 -18.77 2.36
N HIS A 348 -12.60 -19.36 1.23
CA HIS A 348 -13.79 -20.23 1.17
C HIS A 348 -13.60 -21.53 1.97
N MET A 349 -12.42 -22.15 1.90
CA MET A 349 -12.10 -23.35 2.67
C MET A 349 -12.21 -23.10 4.18
N ARG A 350 -11.70 -21.97 4.68
CA ARG A 350 -11.85 -21.58 6.09
C ARG A 350 -13.30 -21.36 6.53
N LEU A 351 -14.18 -20.96 5.60
CA LEU A 351 -15.61 -20.83 5.88
C LEU A 351 -16.25 -22.22 5.98
N LEU A 352 -15.90 -23.14 5.08
CA LEU A 352 -16.40 -24.52 5.08
C LEU A 352 -15.88 -25.35 6.27
N SER A 353 -14.66 -25.13 6.74
CA SER A 353 -14.13 -25.85 7.90
C SER A 353 -14.74 -25.39 9.24
N ARG A 354 -15.55 -24.34 9.25
CA ARG A 354 -16.24 -23.83 10.45
C ARG A 354 -17.69 -24.32 10.59
N THR A 355 -18.23 -24.93 9.53
CA THR A 355 -19.60 -25.47 9.48
C THR A 355 -19.58 -26.96 9.74
#